data_AF-A0A940BAW0-F1
#
_entry.id   AF-A0A940BAW0-F1
#
_cell.length_a   1.000
_cell.length_b   1.000
_cell.length_c   1.000
_cell.angle_alpha   90.00
_cell.angle_beta   90.00
_cell.angle_gamma   90.00
#
_symmetry.space_group_name_H-M   'P 1'
#
loop_
_entity.id
_entity.type
_entity.pdbx_description
1 polymer ?
#
loop_
_entity_poly.entity_id
_entity_poly.type
_entity_poly.pdbx_seq_one_letter_code
_entity_poly.pdbx_strand_id
1 'polypeptide(L)'
;MLLIYTPRITNRLGYTLNVMFRYMLSTEFTITTNAATFEKHEGAKLAYGPNRLAEGAPFVRAKGLLFETNMAEQELRPYKEDGLAKLFPTYDKSSDINFDPFAAAFYMLTRYEEYMPHRNDEHGRFMAQESIAYKEGFLQQAVVDRWALEVRDAILKYYPDYAFAERKYEFVETVDIDAAYCYKNKGLVRTLMGIGRDLVKKEYHAELRERLQVLRGKEADPFDTFDYILSFKKRHRDMHLIFFVLLGDYGVYDKPISFLNNEFQDLLKHLCDYAKIGIHPSYNSMSKPHLIDIEMERLSDIVHRRIVRSRFHFLRLQFPLSYRSLIKAGIKHDYTMGYADTPGYRAGTATPYPFYDLSRDEETQLTVHPFILMDTTLQKYMALKPAEAKKVIRKQIDEAKAVGSVFNCIWHNQNLCDLYGWAGWREVYEDMIEYGMSF
;
A
#
# COMPACT_ATOMS: atom_id res chain seq x y z
N MET A 1 19.75 19.45 -13.43
CA MET A 1 19.87 18.36 -12.44
C MET A 1 20.28 18.99 -11.13
N LEU A 2 19.56 18.67 -10.05
CA LEU A 2 19.81 19.24 -8.72
C LEU A 2 21.16 18.73 -8.15
N LEU A 3 21.99 19.61 -7.58
CA LEU A 3 23.20 19.20 -6.88
C LEU A 3 22.96 19.16 -5.35
N ILE A 4 23.15 18.01 -4.73
CA ILE A 4 22.99 17.85 -3.28
C ILE A 4 24.36 17.67 -2.63
N TYR A 5 24.71 18.55 -1.69
CA TYR A 5 25.88 18.37 -0.85
C TYR A 5 25.55 17.57 0.41
N THR A 6 26.45 16.67 0.79
CA THR A 6 26.44 15.99 2.09
C THR A 6 27.86 15.69 2.56
N PRO A 7 28.17 15.71 3.86
CA PRO A 7 29.53 15.40 4.34
C PRO A 7 29.96 13.95 4.05
N ARG A 8 29.01 13.02 3.93
CA ARG A 8 29.29 11.60 3.70
C ARG A 8 28.12 10.93 3.00
N ILE A 9 28.42 10.07 2.03
CA ILE A 9 27.42 9.23 1.35
C ILE A 9 27.25 7.92 2.14
N THR A 10 26.00 7.55 2.42
CA THR A 10 25.61 6.28 3.06
C THR A 10 24.46 5.66 2.26
N ASN A 11 24.19 4.37 2.47
CA ASN A 11 23.09 3.67 1.82
C ASN A 11 21.73 4.30 2.20
N ARG A 12 21.53 4.60 3.49
CA ARG A 12 20.32 5.26 4.00
C ARG A 12 20.08 6.61 3.34
N LEU A 13 21.10 7.45 3.25
CA LEU A 13 20.98 8.76 2.61
C LEU A 13 20.70 8.63 1.11
N GLY A 14 21.47 7.78 0.41
CA GLY A 14 21.29 7.54 -1.02
C GLY A 14 19.86 7.09 -1.34
N TYR A 15 19.36 6.11 -0.59
CA TYR A 15 17.98 5.62 -0.69
C TYR A 15 16.95 6.73 -0.44
N THR A 16 17.06 7.48 0.66
CA THR A 16 16.07 8.53 0.98
C THR A 16 16.01 9.61 -0.08
N LEU A 17 17.17 10.08 -0.56
CA LEU A 17 17.23 11.06 -1.63
C LEU A 17 16.65 10.48 -2.93
N ASN A 18 16.93 9.21 -3.24
CA ASN A 18 16.36 8.50 -4.38
C ASN A 18 14.83 8.52 -4.33
N VAL A 19 14.23 8.11 -3.20
CA VAL A 19 12.77 8.10 -3.03
C VAL A 19 12.18 9.51 -3.09
N MET A 20 12.70 10.45 -2.32
CA MET A 20 12.12 11.80 -2.25
C MET A 20 12.27 12.57 -3.56
N PHE A 21 13.44 12.54 -4.20
CA PHE A 21 13.67 13.34 -5.41
C PHE A 21 13.17 12.64 -6.67
N ARG A 22 13.48 11.35 -6.89
CA ARG A 22 13.09 10.66 -8.12
C ARG A 22 11.67 10.14 -8.10
N TYR A 23 11.24 9.49 -7.01
CA TYR A 23 9.91 8.88 -6.97
C TYR A 23 8.80 9.88 -6.62
N MET A 24 9.04 10.78 -5.66
CA MET A 24 8.00 11.73 -5.21
C MET A 24 8.04 13.05 -5.98
N LEU A 25 9.22 13.61 -6.22
CA LEU A 25 9.37 14.92 -6.89
C LEU A 25 9.74 14.81 -8.38
N SER A 26 9.84 13.59 -8.93
CA SER A 26 10.15 13.33 -10.35
C SER A 26 11.34 14.16 -10.87
N THR A 27 12.40 14.24 -10.06
CA THR A 27 13.55 15.13 -10.27
C THR A 27 14.86 14.37 -10.14
N GLU A 28 15.71 14.52 -11.15
CA GLU A 28 17.08 13.98 -11.12
C GLU A 28 18.02 14.84 -10.28
N PHE A 29 18.91 14.16 -9.56
CA PHE A 29 19.91 14.79 -8.70
C PHE A 29 21.27 14.08 -8.77
N THR A 30 22.30 14.79 -8.33
CA THR A 30 23.63 14.24 -8.05
C THR A 30 24.07 14.60 -6.64
N ILE A 31 24.94 13.77 -6.06
CA ILE A 31 25.49 14.00 -4.72
C ILE A 31 26.96 14.42 -4.85
N THR A 32 27.38 15.42 -4.08
CA THR A 32 28.78 15.78 -3.88
C THR A 32 29.14 15.80 -2.39
N THR A 33 30.35 15.36 -2.06
CA THR A 33 30.95 15.55 -0.72
C THR A 33 31.99 16.67 -0.70
N ASN A 34 32.23 17.33 -1.84
CA ASN A 34 33.20 18.40 -1.97
C ASN A 34 32.50 19.76 -1.81
N ALA A 35 32.80 20.46 -0.71
CA ALA A 35 32.25 21.77 -0.41
C ALA A 35 32.59 22.82 -1.49
N ALA A 36 33.82 22.83 -2.01
CA ALA A 36 34.22 23.75 -3.06
C ALA A 36 33.47 23.50 -4.39
N THR A 37 33.16 22.25 -4.71
CA THR A 37 32.30 21.90 -5.85
C THR A 37 30.88 22.41 -5.64
N PHE A 38 30.34 22.27 -4.43
CA PHE A 38 29.00 22.78 -4.10
C PHE A 38 28.93 24.30 -4.15
N GLU A 39 29.92 25.01 -3.58
CA GLU A 39 29.98 26.48 -3.57
C GLU A 39 30.03 27.05 -5.00
N LYS A 40 30.87 26.48 -5.86
CA LYS A 40 31.05 26.90 -7.26
C LYS A 40 29.89 26.52 -8.20
N HIS A 41 28.98 25.66 -7.77
CA HIS A 41 27.85 25.26 -8.63
C HIS A 41 26.82 26.39 -8.75
N GLU A 42 26.52 26.80 -10.00
CA GLU A 42 25.61 27.92 -10.28
C GLU A 42 24.13 27.49 -10.40
N GLY A 43 23.87 26.20 -10.64
CA GLY A 43 22.51 25.67 -10.75
C GLY A 43 21.83 25.44 -9.39
N ALA A 44 20.59 24.93 -9.44
CA ALA A 44 19.85 24.57 -8.24
C ALA A 44 20.63 23.53 -7.42
N LYS A 45 20.78 23.81 -6.13
CA LYS A 45 21.52 22.97 -5.19
C LYS A 45 20.93 22.99 -3.79
N LEU A 46 21.22 21.96 -3.00
CA LEU A 46 20.75 21.82 -1.61
C LEU A 46 21.89 21.28 -0.74
N ALA A 47 22.12 21.88 0.42
CA ALA A 47 23.07 21.35 1.41
C ALA A 47 22.33 20.56 2.49
N TYR A 48 22.77 19.32 2.74
CA TYR A 48 22.27 18.49 3.83
C TYR A 48 23.43 18.01 4.71
N GLY A 49 23.47 18.43 5.98
CA GLY A 49 24.58 18.10 6.87
C GLY A 49 24.55 18.81 8.21
N PRO A 50 25.67 18.79 8.97
CA PRO A 50 25.71 19.36 10.32
C PRO A 50 25.72 20.90 10.34
N ASN A 51 26.25 21.53 9.28
CA ASN A 51 26.51 22.97 9.18
C ASN A 51 26.13 23.50 7.80
N ARG A 52 25.67 24.76 7.74
CA ARG A 52 25.44 25.51 6.50
C ARG A 52 26.77 25.75 5.78
N LEU A 53 26.79 25.57 4.45
CA LEU A 53 27.96 25.84 3.61
C LEU A 53 27.87 27.15 2.83
N ALA A 54 26.67 27.56 2.44
CA ALA A 54 26.45 28.76 1.65
C ALA A 54 25.13 29.43 2.04
N GLU A 55 25.14 30.76 2.10
CA GLU A 55 23.93 31.56 2.37
C GLU A 55 22.96 31.58 1.18
N GLY A 56 23.48 31.48 -0.06
CA GLY A 56 22.70 31.51 -1.29
C GLY A 56 22.11 30.16 -1.74
N ALA A 57 22.01 29.19 -0.83
CA ALA A 57 21.44 27.88 -1.11
C ALA A 57 20.61 27.39 0.09
N PRO A 58 19.55 26.60 -0.16
CA PRO A 58 18.80 25.97 0.91
C PRO A 58 19.70 25.01 1.69
N PHE A 59 19.54 25.00 3.00
CA PHE A 59 20.26 24.14 3.93
C PHE A 59 19.28 23.43 4.87
N VAL A 60 19.45 22.11 4.98
CA VAL A 60 18.73 21.27 5.93
C VAL A 60 19.73 20.68 6.91
N ARG A 61 19.52 20.96 8.19
CA ARG A 61 20.36 20.37 9.24
C ARG A 61 20.04 18.90 9.44
N ALA A 62 21.05 18.05 9.32
CA ALA A 62 20.89 16.61 9.45
C ALA A 62 20.78 16.16 10.92
N LYS A 63 19.87 15.21 11.17
CA LYS A 63 19.88 14.32 12.33
C LYS A 63 20.63 13.04 11.97
N GLY A 64 21.28 12.44 12.97
CA GLY A 64 22.26 11.36 12.78
C GLY A 64 21.77 10.12 12.04
N LEU A 65 20.46 9.86 12.01
CA LEU A 65 19.86 8.61 11.51
C LEU A 65 20.35 8.17 10.13
N LEU A 66 20.46 9.10 9.17
CA LEU A 66 20.91 8.76 7.81
C LEU A 66 22.41 8.45 7.73
N PHE A 67 23.16 8.81 8.76
CA PHE A 67 24.59 8.54 8.87
C PHE A 67 24.90 7.36 9.80
N GLU A 68 23.90 6.75 10.42
CA GLU A 68 24.08 5.55 11.24
C GLU A 68 24.14 4.27 10.39
N THR A 69 24.85 3.26 10.88
CA THR A 69 24.89 1.91 10.28
C THR A 69 24.09 0.88 11.09
N ASN A 70 23.94 1.11 12.39
CA ASN A 70 23.25 0.19 13.29
C ASN A 70 21.77 0.56 13.43
N MET A 71 20.95 -0.40 13.84
CA MET A 71 19.57 -0.14 14.24
C MET A 71 19.54 0.14 15.74
N ALA A 72 18.93 1.25 16.13
CA ALA A 72 18.79 1.69 17.52
C ALA A 72 17.53 2.54 17.67
N GLU A 73 16.98 2.59 18.88
CA GLU A 73 15.84 3.44 19.18
C GLU A 73 16.15 4.91 18.88
N GLN A 74 15.20 5.61 18.24
CA GLN A 74 15.40 6.97 17.74
C GLN A 74 14.58 7.96 18.56
N GLU A 75 15.18 9.09 18.91
CA GLU A 75 14.49 10.16 19.62
C GLU A 75 13.72 11.06 18.64
N LEU A 76 12.49 10.67 18.29
CA LEU A 76 11.72 11.31 17.22
C LEU A 76 11.23 12.73 17.54
N ARG A 77 10.89 13.01 18.80
CA ARG A 77 10.31 14.29 19.29
C ARG A 77 9.26 14.89 18.33
N PRO A 78 8.14 14.18 18.10
CA PRO A 78 7.09 14.64 17.19
C PRO A 78 6.53 16.00 17.62
N TYR A 79 6.22 16.85 16.65
CA TYR A 79 5.47 18.09 16.85
C TYR A 79 4.60 18.38 15.63
N LYS A 80 3.67 19.32 15.76
CA LYS A 80 2.81 19.76 14.64
C LYS A 80 3.09 21.22 14.31
N GLU A 81 3.24 21.50 13.03
CA GLU A 81 3.31 22.84 12.46
C GLU A 81 2.31 22.92 11.31
N ASP A 82 1.42 23.91 11.34
CA ASP A 82 0.32 24.09 10.37
C ASP A 82 -0.52 22.82 10.14
N GLY A 83 -0.69 22.01 11.19
CA GLY A 83 -1.45 20.77 11.16
C GLY A 83 -0.72 19.56 10.55
N LEU A 84 0.51 19.74 10.05
CA LEU A 84 1.37 18.66 9.60
C LEU A 84 2.28 18.18 10.73
N ALA A 85 2.30 16.86 10.96
CA ALA A 85 3.25 16.28 11.90
C ALA A 85 4.67 16.28 11.32
N LYS A 86 5.65 16.61 12.17
CA LYS A 86 7.07 16.64 11.85
C LYS A 86 7.82 15.83 12.89
N LEU A 87 8.83 15.09 12.45
CA LEU A 87 9.72 14.28 13.28
C LEU A 87 11.13 14.86 13.19
N PHE A 88 12.02 14.56 14.14
CA PHE A 88 13.43 14.99 14.09
C PHE A 88 13.63 16.53 14.07
N PRO A 89 13.07 17.29 15.04
CA PRO A 89 13.14 18.76 15.06
C PRO A 89 14.57 19.29 15.10
N THR A 90 14.84 20.33 14.32
CA THR A 90 16.12 21.05 14.28
C THR A 90 15.93 22.45 14.85
N TYR A 91 16.53 22.71 16.02
CA TYR A 91 16.46 24.02 16.69
C TYR A 91 17.49 25.03 16.16
N ASP A 92 18.19 24.70 15.06
CA ASP A 92 19.18 25.57 14.47
C ASP A 92 18.51 26.59 13.56
N LYS A 93 18.62 27.88 13.90
CA LYS A 93 18.06 28.98 13.12
C LYS A 93 18.70 29.12 11.74
N SER A 94 19.86 28.51 11.51
CA SER A 94 20.49 28.48 10.19
C SER A 94 19.86 27.47 9.24
N SER A 95 19.08 26.50 9.71
CA SER A 95 18.36 25.53 8.86
C SER A 95 17.12 26.17 8.24
N ASP A 96 16.93 26.01 6.93
CA ASP A 96 15.74 26.54 6.22
C ASP A 96 14.47 25.74 6.52
N ILE A 97 14.64 24.50 6.97
CA ILE A 97 13.58 23.62 7.43
C ILE A 97 13.83 23.31 8.91
N ASN A 98 12.80 23.43 9.75
CA ASN A 98 12.88 23.32 11.21
C ASN A 98 12.87 21.86 11.74
N PHE A 99 13.03 20.89 10.86
CA PHE A 99 13.23 19.47 11.15
C PHE A 99 14.10 18.83 10.06
N ASP A 100 14.48 17.57 10.26
CA ASP A 100 15.14 16.78 9.22
C ASP A 100 14.11 15.95 8.42
N PRO A 101 13.60 16.45 7.27
CA PRO A 101 12.64 15.73 6.44
C PRO A 101 13.20 14.44 5.86
N PHE A 102 14.52 14.35 5.65
CA PHE A 102 15.14 13.16 5.08
C PHE A 102 15.21 12.05 6.13
N ALA A 103 15.62 12.35 7.37
CA ALA A 103 15.58 11.38 8.46
C ALA A 103 14.14 10.95 8.79
N ALA A 104 13.20 11.90 8.81
CA ALA A 104 11.78 11.61 9.04
C ALA A 104 11.20 10.68 7.95
N ALA A 105 11.47 10.99 6.68
CA ALA A 105 11.05 10.16 5.55
C ALA A 105 11.65 8.74 5.63
N PHE A 106 12.95 8.61 5.89
CA PHE A 106 13.60 7.31 6.04
C PHE A 106 12.96 6.46 7.13
N TYR A 107 12.71 7.05 8.30
CA TYR A 107 12.07 6.35 9.43
C TYR A 107 10.71 5.78 9.04
N MET A 108 9.88 6.58 8.37
CA MET A 108 8.54 6.18 7.93
C MET A 108 8.57 5.15 6.79
N LEU A 109 9.39 5.38 5.75
CA LEU A 109 9.47 4.53 4.57
C LEU A 109 10.05 3.15 4.87
N THR A 110 11.04 3.07 5.76
CA THR A 110 11.64 1.79 6.15
C THR A 110 10.82 1.03 7.18
N ARG A 111 9.73 1.63 7.68
CA ARG A 111 8.95 1.12 8.82
C ARG A 111 9.87 0.79 9.99
N TYR A 112 10.77 1.71 10.31
CA TYR A 112 11.84 1.51 11.30
C TYR A 112 11.32 0.98 12.65
N GLU A 113 10.15 1.46 13.09
CA GLU A 113 9.47 1.00 14.32
C GLU A 113 9.12 -0.50 14.32
N GLU A 114 8.90 -1.11 13.15
CA GLU A 114 8.57 -2.54 13.03
C GLU A 114 9.80 -3.45 13.14
N TYR A 115 11.01 -2.88 13.10
CA TYR A 115 12.26 -3.58 13.42
C TYR A 115 12.59 -3.52 14.92
N MET A 116 11.91 -2.66 15.68
CA MET A 116 12.05 -2.55 17.13
C MET A 116 11.01 -3.45 17.84
N PRO A 117 11.17 -3.74 19.14
CA PRO A 117 10.16 -4.47 19.89
C PRO A 117 8.79 -3.77 19.85
N HIS A 118 7.76 -4.51 19.44
CA HIS A 118 6.39 -4.00 19.27
C HIS A 118 5.36 -5.10 19.54
N ARG A 119 4.09 -4.70 19.65
CA ARG A 119 2.96 -5.64 19.74
C ARG A 119 2.37 -5.95 18.37
N ASN A 120 1.97 -7.20 18.22
CA ASN A 120 1.25 -7.68 17.04
C ASN A 120 -0.18 -8.07 17.44
N ASP A 121 -1.07 -8.05 16.45
CA ASP A 121 -2.41 -8.61 16.61
C ASP A 121 -2.41 -10.16 16.54
N GLU A 122 -3.59 -10.75 16.63
CA GLU A 122 -3.79 -12.21 16.59
C GLU A 122 -3.34 -12.89 15.28
N HIS A 123 -3.16 -12.12 14.20
CA HIS A 123 -2.65 -12.61 12.92
C HIS A 123 -1.14 -12.38 12.77
N GLY A 124 -0.48 -11.79 13.78
CA GLY A 124 0.93 -11.46 13.73
C GLY A 124 1.24 -10.22 12.90
N ARG A 125 0.28 -9.28 12.77
CA ARG A 125 0.41 -8.04 12.01
C ARG A 125 0.74 -6.89 12.95
N PHE A 126 1.53 -5.94 12.46
CA PHE A 126 1.81 -4.70 13.18
C PHE A 126 0.53 -3.89 13.38
N MET A 127 0.28 -3.49 14.63
CA MET A 127 -0.93 -2.78 15.03
C MET A 127 -0.79 -1.28 14.78
N ALA A 128 -1.82 -0.64 14.20
CA ALA A 128 -1.81 0.80 13.96
C ALA A 128 -1.54 1.59 15.25
N GLN A 129 -2.10 1.14 16.38
CA GLN A 129 -1.97 1.77 17.69
C GLN A 129 -0.53 1.80 18.22
N GLU A 130 0.34 0.92 17.73
CA GLU A 130 1.76 0.89 18.07
C GLU A 130 2.56 1.94 17.28
N SER A 131 2.04 2.41 16.14
CA SER A 131 2.72 3.38 15.27
C SER A 131 2.80 4.76 15.90
N ILE A 132 3.92 5.46 15.63
CA ILE A 132 4.04 6.89 15.95
C ILE A 132 2.93 7.72 15.31
N ALA A 133 2.52 7.35 14.09
CA ALA A 133 1.51 8.06 13.32
C ALA A 133 0.11 8.00 13.97
N TYR A 134 -0.24 6.88 14.59
CA TYR A 134 -1.47 6.76 15.36
C TYR A 134 -1.37 7.53 16.68
N LYS A 135 -0.28 7.32 17.43
CA LYS A 135 -0.05 7.93 18.74
C LYS A 135 -0.10 9.47 18.70
N GLU A 136 0.42 10.04 17.62
CA GLU A 136 0.47 11.50 17.41
C GLU A 136 -0.69 12.02 16.52
N GLY A 137 -1.60 11.14 16.08
CA GLY A 137 -2.80 11.50 15.34
C GLY A 137 -2.52 12.13 13.96
N PHE A 138 -1.65 11.52 13.16
CA PHE A 138 -1.37 11.89 11.76
C PHE A 138 -1.47 10.71 10.78
N LEU A 139 -2.06 9.59 11.20
CA LEU A 139 -2.18 8.37 10.39
C LEU A 139 -2.88 8.60 9.04
N GLN A 140 -3.83 9.54 8.96
CA GLN A 140 -4.59 9.86 7.75
C GLN A 140 -3.93 10.92 6.86
N GLN A 141 -2.67 11.28 7.09
CA GLN A 141 -1.91 12.23 6.27
C GLN A 141 -0.78 11.50 5.53
N ALA A 142 -0.57 11.84 4.27
CA ALA A 142 0.57 11.40 3.49
C ALA A 142 1.82 12.25 3.86
N VAL A 143 2.24 12.16 5.12
CA VAL A 143 3.25 13.07 5.71
C VAL A 143 4.57 13.08 4.96
N VAL A 144 5.03 11.94 4.44
CA VAL A 144 6.28 11.85 3.67
C VAL A 144 6.15 12.57 2.33
N ASP A 145 5.00 12.43 1.67
CA ASP A 145 4.71 13.18 0.44
C ASP A 145 4.69 14.69 0.71
N ARG A 146 4.09 15.11 1.83
CA ARG A 146 4.05 16.52 2.25
C ARG A 146 5.44 17.05 2.62
N TRP A 147 6.27 16.27 3.31
CA TRP A 147 7.65 16.66 3.61
C TRP A 147 8.50 16.79 2.33
N ALA A 148 8.28 15.95 1.32
CA ALA A 148 8.92 16.12 0.01
C ALA A 148 8.50 17.43 -0.67
N LEU A 149 7.21 17.81 -0.56
CA LEU A 149 6.74 19.11 -1.05
C LEU A 149 7.33 20.29 -0.26
N GLU A 150 7.51 20.19 1.06
CA GLU A 150 8.21 21.21 1.84
C GLU A 150 9.67 21.38 1.39
N VAL A 151 10.37 20.28 1.10
CA VAL A 151 11.74 20.31 0.56
C VAL A 151 11.76 20.98 -0.82
N ARG A 152 10.80 20.65 -1.69
CA ARG A 152 10.63 21.30 -3.00
C ARG A 152 10.45 22.81 -2.84
N ASP A 153 9.57 23.24 -1.94
CA ASP A 153 9.24 24.65 -1.74
C ASP A 153 10.42 25.41 -1.14
N ALA A 154 11.19 24.79 -0.25
CA ALA A 154 12.45 25.33 0.25
C ALA A 154 13.49 25.53 -0.88
N ILE A 155 13.57 24.61 -1.85
CA ILE A 155 14.43 24.77 -3.03
C ILE A 155 13.95 25.90 -3.93
N LEU A 156 12.64 25.96 -4.21
CA LEU A 156 12.04 27.00 -5.07
C LEU A 156 12.19 28.41 -4.51
N LYS A 157 12.27 28.57 -3.18
CA LYS A 157 12.58 29.86 -2.55
C LYS A 157 13.93 30.44 -2.99
N TYR A 158 14.92 29.58 -3.26
CA TYR A 158 16.25 29.98 -3.71
C TYR A 158 16.41 29.90 -5.23
N TYR A 159 15.67 29.01 -5.89
CA TYR A 159 15.71 28.79 -7.34
C TYR A 159 14.30 28.83 -7.94
N PRO A 160 13.67 30.01 -8.07
CA PRO A 160 12.27 30.13 -8.52
C PRO A 160 12.03 29.60 -9.94
N ASP A 161 13.06 29.68 -10.80
CA ASP A 161 13.01 29.20 -12.18
C ASP A 161 13.28 27.70 -12.32
N TYR A 162 13.59 27.00 -11.22
CA TYR A 162 13.81 25.56 -11.26
C TYR A 162 12.48 24.82 -11.42
N ALA A 163 12.28 24.18 -12.57
CA ALA A 163 11.06 23.44 -12.85
C ALA A 163 11.10 22.03 -12.24
N PHE A 164 10.25 21.79 -11.24
CA PHE A 164 9.87 20.43 -10.85
C PHE A 164 8.79 19.89 -11.79
N ALA A 165 8.85 18.59 -12.09
CA ALA A 165 7.78 17.95 -12.83
C ALA A 165 6.48 17.95 -11.99
N GLU A 166 5.34 18.11 -12.66
CA GLU A 166 4.04 18.05 -12.00
C GLU A 166 3.76 16.62 -11.54
N ARG A 167 3.40 16.50 -10.26
CA ARG A 167 2.98 15.23 -9.67
C ARG A 167 1.57 14.89 -10.14
N LYS A 168 1.32 13.61 -10.45
CA LYS A 168 0.04 13.16 -11.00
C LYS A 168 -0.67 12.23 -10.03
N TYR A 169 -1.94 12.54 -9.79
CA TYR A 169 -2.84 11.66 -9.06
C TYR A 169 -3.18 10.43 -9.90
N GLU A 170 -3.20 9.26 -9.27
CA GLU A 170 -3.64 8.00 -9.89
C GLU A 170 -4.65 7.30 -8.98
N PHE A 171 -5.69 6.70 -9.58
CA PHE A 171 -6.64 5.85 -8.88
C PHE A 171 -6.34 4.38 -9.16
N VAL A 172 -6.01 3.64 -8.11
CA VAL A 172 -5.70 2.20 -8.15
C VAL A 172 -6.73 1.43 -7.33
N GLU A 173 -7.60 0.73 -8.02
CA GLU A 173 -8.48 -0.25 -7.43
C GLU A 173 -7.81 -1.61 -7.40
N THR A 174 -7.85 -2.25 -6.24
CA THR A 174 -7.41 -3.63 -6.11
C THR A 174 -8.50 -4.50 -5.51
N VAL A 175 -8.63 -5.71 -6.01
CA VAL A 175 -9.68 -6.64 -5.60
C VAL A 175 -9.05 -7.96 -5.15
N ASP A 176 -9.28 -8.33 -3.90
CA ASP A 176 -8.84 -9.60 -3.34
C ASP A 176 -9.91 -10.67 -3.57
N ILE A 177 -9.54 -11.75 -4.26
CA ILE A 177 -10.41 -12.88 -4.56
C ILE A 177 -10.16 -14.00 -3.55
N ASP A 178 -10.76 -13.88 -2.37
CA ASP A 178 -10.74 -14.95 -1.35
C ASP A 178 -11.72 -16.08 -1.72
N ALA A 179 -12.86 -15.69 -2.30
CA ALA A 179 -13.92 -16.58 -2.73
C ALA A 179 -14.63 -16.02 -3.97
N ALA A 180 -14.29 -16.55 -5.15
CA ALA A 180 -14.92 -16.11 -6.40
C ALA A 180 -16.42 -16.46 -6.46
N TYR A 181 -16.87 -17.50 -5.73
CA TYR A 181 -18.25 -17.96 -5.73
C TYR A 181 -18.75 -18.24 -4.31
N CYS A 182 -20.03 -17.99 -4.05
CA CYS A 182 -20.72 -18.36 -2.82
C CYS A 182 -21.09 -19.84 -2.83
N TYR A 183 -21.57 -20.36 -3.96
CA TYR A 183 -22.10 -21.71 -4.10
C TYR A 183 -21.46 -22.50 -5.23
N LYS A 184 -21.27 -21.89 -6.40
CA LYS A 184 -20.72 -22.57 -7.58
C LYS A 184 -19.26 -22.99 -7.36
N ASN A 185 -18.84 -24.02 -8.10
CA ASN A 185 -17.42 -24.41 -8.26
C ASN A 185 -16.65 -24.74 -6.95
N LYS A 186 -17.35 -25.01 -5.84
CA LYS A 186 -16.73 -25.40 -4.54
C LYS A 186 -16.46 -26.91 -4.40
N GLY A 187 -16.86 -27.72 -5.38
CA GLY A 187 -16.76 -29.18 -5.32
C GLY A 187 -17.86 -29.85 -4.47
N LEU A 188 -18.11 -31.13 -4.74
CA LEU A 188 -19.25 -31.87 -4.18
C LEU A 188 -19.27 -31.90 -2.64
N VAL A 189 -18.12 -32.17 -2.02
CA VAL A 189 -18.00 -32.31 -0.57
C VAL A 189 -18.37 -31.02 0.17
N ARG A 190 -17.89 -29.86 -0.31
CA ARG A 190 -18.25 -28.54 0.28
C ARG A 190 -19.71 -28.18 0.04
N THR A 191 -20.27 -28.57 -1.10
CA THR A 191 -21.69 -28.35 -1.39
C THR A 191 -22.58 -29.16 -0.45
N LEU A 192 -22.28 -30.45 -0.24
CA LEU A 192 -23.03 -31.31 0.67
C LEU A 192 -22.91 -30.85 2.13
N MET A 193 -21.71 -30.48 2.58
CA MET A 193 -21.53 -29.88 3.90
C MET A 193 -22.28 -28.56 4.05
N GLY A 194 -22.30 -27.72 3.02
CA GLY A 194 -23.08 -26.48 2.99
C GLY A 194 -24.57 -26.76 3.17
N ILE A 195 -25.14 -27.69 2.41
CA ILE A 195 -26.55 -28.10 2.53
C ILE A 195 -26.84 -28.62 3.95
N GLY A 196 -26.00 -29.52 4.47
CA GLY A 196 -26.17 -30.07 5.82
C GLY A 196 -26.16 -28.99 6.91
N ARG A 197 -25.24 -28.02 6.80
CA ARG A 197 -25.18 -26.87 7.71
C ARG A 197 -26.43 -25.99 7.61
N ASP A 198 -26.86 -25.68 6.38
CA ASP A 198 -27.97 -24.78 6.14
C ASP A 198 -29.30 -25.41 6.65
N LEU A 199 -29.43 -26.74 6.64
CA LEU A 199 -30.55 -27.49 7.24
C LEU A 199 -30.59 -27.45 8.78
N VAL A 200 -29.45 -27.24 9.45
CA VAL A 200 -29.35 -27.22 10.92
C VAL A 200 -29.61 -25.82 11.51
N LYS A 201 -29.46 -24.75 10.73
CA LYS A 201 -29.74 -23.38 11.17
C LYS A 201 -31.24 -23.09 11.22
N LYS A 202 -31.68 -22.29 12.20
CA LYS A 202 -33.11 -21.94 12.39
C LYS A 202 -33.75 -21.15 11.22
N GLU A 203 -32.95 -20.53 10.35
CA GLU A 203 -33.37 -19.77 9.16
C GLU A 203 -33.19 -20.55 7.83
N TYR A 204 -33.26 -21.88 7.89
CA TYR A 204 -32.90 -22.83 6.82
C TYR A 204 -33.53 -22.61 5.43
N HIS A 205 -34.70 -21.99 5.33
CA HIS A 205 -35.43 -21.91 4.06
C HIS A 205 -34.80 -20.98 3.03
N ALA A 206 -34.23 -19.84 3.45
CA ALA A 206 -33.75 -18.81 2.52
C ALA A 206 -32.38 -19.19 1.93
N GLU A 207 -31.38 -19.46 2.78
CA GLU A 207 -30.01 -19.83 2.35
C GLU A 207 -30.00 -21.12 1.52
N LEU A 208 -30.80 -22.14 1.90
CA LEU A 208 -30.90 -23.38 1.16
C LEU A 208 -31.57 -23.18 -0.20
N ARG A 209 -32.65 -22.39 -0.25
CA ARG A 209 -33.37 -22.10 -1.50
C ARG A 209 -32.47 -21.35 -2.48
N GLU A 210 -31.78 -20.30 -2.03
CA GLU A 210 -30.81 -19.53 -2.83
C GLU A 210 -29.72 -20.47 -3.38
N ARG A 211 -29.07 -21.25 -2.51
CA ARG A 211 -28.08 -22.26 -2.92
C ARG A 211 -28.62 -23.18 -4.03
N LEU A 212 -29.82 -23.74 -3.85
CA LEU A 212 -30.42 -24.65 -4.84
C LEU A 212 -30.83 -23.92 -6.13
N GLN A 213 -31.27 -22.67 -6.07
CA GLN A 213 -31.58 -21.88 -7.27
C GLN A 213 -30.29 -21.58 -8.06
N VAL A 214 -29.22 -21.16 -7.39
CA VAL A 214 -27.91 -20.89 -8.00
C VAL A 214 -27.30 -22.16 -8.61
N LEU A 215 -27.30 -23.27 -7.88
CA LEU A 215 -26.74 -24.54 -8.39
C LEU A 215 -27.53 -25.14 -9.55
N ARG A 216 -28.84 -24.83 -9.66
CA ARG A 216 -29.67 -25.18 -10.82
C ARG A 216 -29.61 -24.16 -11.97
N GLY A 217 -28.79 -23.11 -11.84
CA GLY A 217 -28.65 -22.06 -12.84
C GLY A 217 -29.87 -21.13 -12.97
N LYS A 218 -30.77 -21.12 -11.98
CA LYS A 218 -31.97 -20.25 -11.99
C LYS A 218 -31.69 -18.83 -11.49
N GLU A 219 -30.61 -18.67 -10.71
CA GLU A 219 -30.16 -17.38 -10.18
C GLU A 219 -28.64 -17.26 -10.34
N ALA A 220 -28.14 -16.02 -10.41
CA ALA A 220 -26.71 -15.74 -10.44
C ALA A 220 -26.07 -16.07 -9.08
N ASP A 221 -24.78 -16.46 -9.08
CA ASP A 221 -24.09 -16.66 -7.81
C ASP A 221 -23.81 -15.29 -7.17
N PRO A 222 -24.16 -15.07 -5.90
CA PRO A 222 -23.99 -13.76 -5.26
C PRO A 222 -22.58 -13.19 -5.31
N PHE A 223 -21.54 -14.03 -5.26
CA PHE A 223 -20.15 -13.56 -5.23
C PHE A 223 -19.55 -13.34 -6.62
N ASP A 224 -20.28 -13.75 -7.67
CA ASP A 224 -19.90 -13.56 -9.06
C ASP A 224 -20.20 -12.12 -9.51
N THR A 225 -19.38 -11.19 -9.02
CA THR A 225 -19.52 -9.73 -9.21
C THR A 225 -18.48 -9.17 -10.19
N PHE A 226 -17.74 -10.03 -10.89
CA PHE A 226 -16.62 -9.64 -11.73
C PHE A 226 -17.05 -8.77 -12.92
N ASP A 227 -18.15 -9.11 -13.60
CA ASP A 227 -18.67 -8.29 -14.70
C ASP A 227 -19.08 -6.89 -14.24
N TYR A 228 -19.61 -6.78 -13.02
CA TYR A 228 -19.96 -5.51 -12.41
C TYR A 228 -18.70 -4.66 -12.17
N ILE A 229 -17.65 -5.23 -11.56
CA ILE A 229 -16.35 -4.56 -11.35
C ILE A 229 -15.74 -4.14 -12.69
N LEU A 230 -15.67 -5.05 -13.67
CA LEU A 230 -15.11 -4.78 -14.99
C LEU A 230 -15.88 -3.71 -15.76
N SER A 231 -17.17 -3.50 -15.47
CA SER A 231 -17.96 -2.43 -16.08
C SER A 231 -17.41 -1.04 -15.74
N PHE A 232 -16.88 -0.82 -14.53
CA PHE A 232 -16.25 0.44 -14.14
C PHE A 232 -14.91 0.63 -14.85
N LYS A 233 -14.09 -0.41 -14.97
CA LYS A 233 -12.84 -0.34 -15.76
C LYS A 233 -13.10 -0.01 -17.24
N LYS A 234 -14.21 -0.51 -17.81
CA LYS A 234 -14.61 -0.18 -19.18
C LYS A 234 -15.08 1.27 -19.32
N ARG A 235 -15.77 1.81 -18.30
CA ARG A 235 -16.24 3.21 -18.24
C ARG A 235 -15.09 4.20 -18.00
N HIS A 236 -14.20 3.86 -17.10
CA HIS A 236 -13.10 4.69 -16.60
C HIS A 236 -11.76 4.08 -17.05
N ARG A 237 -11.33 4.38 -18.29
CA ARG A 237 -10.15 3.73 -18.89
C ARG A 237 -8.85 3.95 -18.12
N ASP A 238 -8.72 5.12 -17.48
CA ASP A 238 -7.53 5.51 -16.71
C ASP A 238 -7.48 4.86 -15.32
N MET A 239 -8.58 4.27 -14.86
CA MET A 239 -8.64 3.54 -13.59
C MET A 239 -7.70 2.32 -13.63
N HIS A 240 -6.75 2.20 -12.71
CA HIS A 240 -5.93 1.00 -12.62
C HIS A 240 -6.67 -0.09 -11.83
N LEU A 241 -6.82 -1.28 -12.41
CA LEU A 241 -7.48 -2.43 -11.77
C LEU A 241 -6.53 -3.61 -11.64
N ILE A 242 -6.44 -4.18 -10.44
CA ILE A 242 -5.59 -5.34 -10.13
C ILE A 242 -6.39 -6.37 -9.31
N PHE A 243 -6.41 -7.62 -9.75
CA PHE A 243 -6.95 -8.74 -8.97
C PHE A 243 -5.83 -9.51 -8.27
N PHE A 244 -6.00 -9.81 -6.97
CA PHE A 244 -5.12 -10.71 -6.22
C PHE A 244 -5.85 -12.02 -5.94
N VAL A 245 -5.23 -13.14 -6.33
CA VAL A 245 -5.91 -14.44 -6.32
C VAL A 245 -5.34 -15.37 -5.26
N LEU A 246 -6.21 -15.88 -4.38
CA LEU A 246 -5.84 -16.88 -3.39
C LEU A 246 -5.81 -18.28 -4.04
N LEU A 247 -4.60 -18.83 -4.21
CA LEU A 247 -4.38 -20.19 -4.75
C LEU A 247 -3.69 -21.14 -3.77
N GLY A 248 -3.70 -20.81 -2.48
CA GLY A 248 -3.24 -21.68 -1.42
C GLY A 248 -4.07 -22.95 -1.28
N ASP A 249 -3.56 -23.89 -0.48
CA ASP A 249 -4.32 -25.09 -0.12
C ASP A 249 -5.43 -24.75 0.89
N TYR A 250 -6.51 -25.52 0.87
CA TYR A 250 -7.64 -25.32 1.78
C TYR A 250 -7.21 -25.50 3.24
N GLY A 251 -7.59 -24.55 4.10
CA GLY A 251 -7.25 -24.52 5.50
C GLY A 251 -8.27 -23.77 6.36
N VAL A 252 -7.86 -23.43 7.59
CA VAL A 252 -8.70 -22.72 8.56
C VAL A 252 -9.02 -21.29 8.07
N TYR A 253 -7.98 -20.56 7.67
CA TYR A 253 -8.08 -19.18 7.20
C TYR A 253 -8.26 -19.07 5.69
N ASP A 254 -7.68 -19.99 4.91
CA ASP A 254 -7.76 -20.01 3.46
C ASP A 254 -8.87 -20.96 3.00
N LYS A 255 -9.89 -20.47 2.29
CA LYS A 255 -10.98 -21.31 1.74
C LYS A 255 -11.16 -21.15 0.22
N PRO A 256 -10.08 -21.14 -0.57
CA PRO A 256 -10.14 -20.82 -1.99
C PRO A 256 -10.94 -21.86 -2.79
N ILE A 257 -11.21 -21.53 -4.05
CA ILE A 257 -11.64 -22.50 -5.06
C ILE A 257 -10.40 -23.27 -5.50
N SER A 258 -10.56 -24.56 -5.81
CA SER A 258 -9.45 -25.37 -6.29
C SER A 258 -8.87 -24.77 -7.57
N PHE A 259 -7.55 -24.62 -7.63
CA PHE A 259 -6.83 -24.16 -8.81
C PHE A 259 -7.02 -25.11 -10.02
N LEU A 260 -7.48 -26.35 -9.80
CA LEU A 260 -7.81 -27.32 -10.85
C LEU A 260 -9.22 -27.15 -11.43
N ASN A 261 -10.04 -26.25 -10.91
CA ASN A 261 -11.39 -26.02 -11.42
C ASN A 261 -11.34 -25.21 -12.73
N ASN A 262 -11.80 -25.81 -13.84
CA ASN A 262 -11.73 -25.20 -15.17
C ASN A 262 -12.49 -23.87 -15.24
N GLU A 263 -13.68 -23.79 -14.66
CA GLU A 263 -14.48 -22.55 -14.69
C GLU A 263 -13.77 -21.41 -13.96
N PHE A 264 -13.09 -21.71 -12.85
CA PHE A 264 -12.28 -20.74 -12.13
C PHE A 264 -11.04 -20.33 -12.94
N GLN A 265 -10.36 -21.29 -13.59
CA GLN A 265 -9.24 -20.95 -14.48
C GLN A 265 -9.68 -20.04 -15.64
N ASP A 266 -10.84 -20.31 -16.24
CA ASP A 266 -11.39 -19.51 -17.33
C ASP A 266 -11.79 -18.12 -16.86
N LEU A 267 -12.35 -17.99 -15.65
CA LEU A 267 -12.54 -16.69 -15.00
C LEU A 267 -11.20 -15.94 -14.87
N LEU A 268 -10.16 -16.56 -14.33
CA LEU A 268 -8.87 -15.87 -14.13
C LEU A 268 -8.25 -15.43 -15.46
N LYS A 269 -8.35 -16.25 -16.51
CA LYS A 269 -7.93 -15.88 -17.87
C LYS A 269 -8.74 -14.69 -18.39
N HIS A 270 -10.06 -14.71 -18.22
CA HIS A 270 -10.93 -13.59 -18.61
C HIS A 270 -10.56 -12.28 -17.89
N LEU A 271 -10.30 -12.32 -16.58
CA LEU A 271 -9.88 -11.13 -15.83
C LEU A 271 -8.56 -10.55 -16.35
N CYS A 272 -7.64 -11.40 -16.82
CA CYS A 272 -6.35 -11.01 -17.38
C CYS A 272 -6.44 -10.27 -18.72
N ASP A 273 -7.60 -10.27 -19.38
CA ASP A 273 -7.84 -9.51 -20.62
C ASP A 273 -8.15 -8.03 -20.33
N TYR A 274 -8.61 -7.71 -19.11
CA TYR A 274 -9.07 -6.36 -18.75
C TYR A 274 -8.27 -5.72 -17.60
N ALA A 275 -7.58 -6.54 -16.79
CA ALA A 275 -6.90 -6.09 -15.59
C ALA A 275 -5.55 -6.78 -15.39
N LYS A 276 -4.74 -6.21 -14.48
CA LYS A 276 -3.52 -6.89 -14.00
C LYS A 276 -3.94 -7.96 -12.99
N ILE A 277 -3.13 -9.01 -12.86
CA ILE A 277 -3.32 -10.06 -11.86
C ILE A 277 -2.07 -10.22 -11.01
N GLY A 278 -2.26 -10.59 -9.75
CA GLY A 278 -1.22 -10.89 -8.78
C GLY A 278 -1.60 -12.09 -7.93
N ILE A 279 -0.60 -12.67 -7.27
CA ILE A 279 -0.84 -13.73 -6.30
C ILE A 279 -1.32 -13.13 -4.97
N HIS A 280 -2.22 -13.81 -4.28
CA HIS A 280 -2.60 -13.52 -2.90
C HIS A 280 -2.02 -14.62 -1.99
N PRO A 281 -0.73 -14.53 -1.59
CA PRO A 281 -0.10 -15.65 -0.89
C PRO A 281 -0.87 -16.03 0.37
N SER A 282 -1.08 -17.33 0.54
CA SER A 282 -1.99 -17.88 1.56
C SER A 282 -1.55 -17.54 2.98
N TYR A 283 -2.46 -17.69 3.94
CA TYR A 283 -2.16 -17.47 5.35
C TYR A 283 -0.95 -18.28 5.82
N ASN A 284 -0.81 -19.53 5.34
CA ASN A 284 0.28 -20.43 5.71
C ASN A 284 1.61 -20.12 5.01
N SER A 285 1.61 -19.35 3.92
CA SER A 285 2.83 -18.98 3.19
C SER A 285 3.80 -18.18 4.05
N MET A 286 3.30 -17.45 5.07
CA MET A 286 4.13 -16.71 6.01
C MET A 286 5.01 -17.61 6.88
N SER A 287 4.48 -18.73 7.37
CA SER A 287 5.27 -19.70 8.15
C SER A 287 6.00 -20.71 7.28
N LYS A 288 5.60 -20.84 6.00
CA LYS A 288 6.19 -21.75 5.02
C LYS A 288 6.45 -21.01 3.70
N PRO A 289 7.54 -20.22 3.61
CA PRO A 289 7.81 -19.37 2.44
C PRO A 289 7.87 -20.08 1.09
N HIS A 290 8.22 -21.38 1.06
CA HIS A 290 8.21 -22.18 -0.18
C HIS A 290 6.81 -22.35 -0.79
N LEU A 291 5.74 -22.12 -0.02
CA LEU A 291 4.37 -22.14 -0.57
C LEU A 291 4.13 -20.96 -1.51
N ILE A 292 4.84 -19.84 -1.34
CA ILE A 292 4.73 -18.70 -2.26
C ILE A 292 5.13 -19.13 -3.68
N ASP A 293 6.23 -19.89 -3.81
CA ASP A 293 6.71 -20.39 -5.11
C ASP A 293 5.66 -21.31 -5.77
N ILE A 294 5.07 -22.23 -5.00
CA ILE A 294 4.02 -23.16 -5.47
C ILE A 294 2.77 -22.40 -5.90
N GLU A 295 2.30 -21.46 -5.08
CA GLU A 295 1.09 -20.68 -5.35
C GLU A 295 1.27 -19.76 -6.56
N MET A 296 2.46 -19.18 -6.73
CA MET A 296 2.83 -18.40 -7.90
C MET A 296 2.89 -19.25 -9.17
N GLU A 297 3.47 -20.45 -9.11
CA GLU A 297 3.54 -21.39 -10.23
C GLU A 297 2.12 -21.77 -10.69
N ARG A 298 1.22 -22.11 -9.75
CA ARG A 298 -0.19 -22.36 -10.04
C ARG A 298 -0.84 -21.22 -10.82
N LEU A 299 -0.68 -19.98 -10.35
CA LEU A 299 -1.28 -18.82 -11.04
C LEU A 299 -0.65 -18.62 -12.42
N SER A 300 0.69 -18.68 -12.49
CA SER A 300 1.45 -18.52 -13.74
C SER A 300 1.02 -19.53 -14.81
N ASP A 301 0.80 -20.78 -14.41
CA ASP A 301 0.37 -21.86 -15.30
C ASP A 301 -1.05 -21.65 -15.81
N ILE A 302 -1.96 -21.17 -14.96
CA ILE A 302 -3.36 -20.91 -15.33
C ILE A 302 -3.47 -19.77 -16.35
N VAL A 303 -2.74 -18.67 -16.13
CA VAL A 303 -2.86 -17.46 -16.97
C VAL A 303 -1.80 -17.36 -18.06
N HIS A 304 -0.86 -18.32 -18.11
CA HIS A 304 0.26 -18.38 -19.05
C HIS A 304 1.11 -17.09 -19.07
N ARG A 305 1.30 -16.47 -17.90
CA ARG A 305 2.06 -15.21 -17.74
C ARG A 305 2.85 -15.24 -16.44
N ARG A 306 4.05 -14.65 -16.46
CA ARG A 306 4.85 -14.46 -15.25
C ARG A 306 4.13 -13.58 -14.24
N ILE A 307 4.05 -14.05 -13.01
CA ILE A 307 3.48 -13.31 -11.88
C ILE A 307 4.57 -12.51 -11.18
N VAL A 308 4.33 -11.21 -11.02
CA VAL A 308 5.30 -10.26 -10.40
C VAL A 308 4.67 -9.37 -9.34
N ARG A 309 3.38 -9.59 -9.02
CA ARG A 309 2.59 -8.80 -8.06
C ARG A 309 2.10 -9.69 -6.93
N SER A 310 2.14 -9.16 -5.72
CA SER A 310 1.76 -9.84 -4.48
C SER A 310 0.88 -8.93 -3.62
N ARG A 311 -0.04 -9.56 -2.89
CA ARG A 311 -0.57 -9.03 -1.63
C ARG A 311 -0.76 -10.19 -0.68
N PHE A 312 -0.19 -10.18 0.52
CA PHE A 312 -0.41 -11.28 1.47
C PHE A 312 -1.87 -11.34 1.93
N HIS A 313 -2.43 -12.55 1.96
CA HIS A 313 -3.73 -12.79 2.60
C HIS A 313 -3.68 -12.39 4.07
N PHE A 314 -4.79 -11.81 4.55
CA PHE A 314 -4.90 -11.16 5.86
C PHE A 314 -3.96 -9.96 6.06
N LEU A 315 -3.22 -9.49 5.04
CA LEU A 315 -2.21 -8.45 5.16
C LEU A 315 -1.07 -8.82 6.12
N ARG A 316 -0.71 -10.11 6.16
CA ARG A 316 0.35 -10.63 7.04
C ARG A 316 1.73 -10.24 6.55
N LEU A 317 2.17 -9.07 7.01
CA LEU A 317 3.45 -8.48 6.68
C LEU A 317 4.36 -8.42 7.90
N GLN A 318 5.50 -9.10 7.84
CA GLN A 318 6.53 -9.17 8.89
C GLN A 318 7.91 -8.85 8.32
N PHE A 319 8.54 -7.81 8.84
CA PHE A 319 9.84 -7.36 8.38
C PHE A 319 10.99 -8.14 9.04
N PRO A 320 12.07 -8.45 8.30
CA PRO A 320 12.22 -8.35 6.84
C PRO A 320 11.71 -9.62 6.09
N LEU A 321 11.22 -10.63 6.81
CA LEU A 321 10.99 -11.99 6.32
C LEU A 321 10.01 -12.07 5.14
N SER A 322 8.87 -11.38 5.20
CA SER A 322 7.85 -11.42 4.16
C SER A 322 8.39 -10.92 2.82
N TYR A 323 9.00 -9.73 2.81
CA TYR A 323 9.51 -9.12 1.58
C TYR A 323 10.73 -9.84 1.03
N ARG A 324 11.61 -10.37 1.88
CA ARG A 324 12.68 -11.27 1.41
C ARG A 324 12.13 -12.51 0.71
N SER A 325 11.05 -13.07 1.22
CA SER A 325 10.39 -14.24 0.61
C SER A 325 9.79 -13.90 -0.75
N LEU A 326 9.12 -12.74 -0.86
CA LEU A 326 8.62 -12.24 -2.14
C LEU A 326 9.74 -11.97 -3.17
N ILE A 327 10.82 -11.31 -2.75
CA ILE A 327 11.98 -11.03 -3.61
C ILE A 327 12.59 -12.33 -4.14
N LYS A 328 12.75 -13.33 -3.27
CA LYS A 328 13.27 -14.66 -3.63
C LYS A 328 12.38 -15.36 -4.67
N ALA A 329 11.06 -15.26 -4.51
CA ALA A 329 10.07 -15.80 -5.45
C ALA A 329 9.99 -14.99 -6.78
N GLY A 330 10.74 -13.89 -6.90
CA GLY A 330 10.80 -13.08 -8.10
C GLY A 330 9.68 -12.05 -8.25
N ILE A 331 8.92 -11.79 -7.18
CA ILE A 331 7.94 -10.70 -7.10
C ILE A 331 8.68 -9.35 -7.17
N LYS A 332 8.07 -8.39 -7.87
CA LYS A 332 8.60 -7.03 -8.07
C LYS A 332 7.72 -5.95 -7.46
N HIS A 333 6.44 -6.24 -7.22
CA HIS A 333 5.51 -5.29 -6.61
C HIS A 333 4.71 -5.95 -5.50
N ASP A 334 4.72 -5.35 -4.32
CA ASP A 334 3.88 -5.76 -3.19
C ASP A 334 2.85 -4.68 -2.86
N TYR A 335 1.62 -5.10 -2.58
CA TYR A 335 0.48 -4.24 -2.27
C TYR A 335 -0.08 -4.48 -0.86
N THR A 336 0.76 -4.93 0.07
CA THR A 336 0.39 -5.32 1.45
C THR A 336 0.57 -4.19 2.47
N MET A 337 1.29 -3.12 2.12
CA MET A 337 1.66 -2.04 3.04
C MET A 337 0.48 -1.12 3.41
N GLY A 338 -0.32 -1.54 4.37
CA GLY A 338 -1.38 -0.73 4.99
C GLY A 338 -1.83 -1.37 6.31
N TYR A 339 -2.88 -0.82 6.90
CA TYR A 339 -3.49 -1.35 8.13
C TYR A 339 -4.78 -2.10 7.82
N ALA A 340 -5.03 -3.18 8.55
CA ALA A 340 -6.25 -3.96 8.38
C ALA A 340 -7.45 -3.34 9.10
N ASP A 341 -7.22 -2.67 10.23
CA ASP A 341 -8.25 -2.25 11.18
C ASP A 341 -8.59 -0.75 11.12
N THR A 342 -7.78 0.07 10.44
CA THR A 342 -8.04 1.51 10.31
C THR A 342 -7.51 2.08 8.98
N PRO A 343 -8.20 3.06 8.36
CA PRO A 343 -7.66 3.78 7.22
C PRO A 343 -6.45 4.64 7.58
N GLY A 344 -5.42 4.60 6.75
CA GLY A 344 -4.27 5.50 6.90
C GLY A 344 -3.01 5.06 6.15
N TYR A 345 -2.04 5.96 6.11
CA TYR A 345 -0.78 5.82 5.40
C TYR A 345 0.24 5.13 6.32
N ARG A 346 0.29 3.79 6.31
CA ARG A 346 1.22 3.02 7.16
C ARG A 346 2.67 3.46 7.00
N ALA A 347 3.15 3.64 5.78
CA ALA A 347 4.49 4.16 5.50
C ALA A 347 4.58 5.70 5.44
N GLY A 348 3.53 6.41 5.87
CA GLY A 348 3.42 7.86 5.76
C GLY A 348 3.34 8.38 4.33
N THR A 349 3.16 7.52 3.33
CA THR A 349 3.11 7.89 1.92
C THR A 349 2.07 7.10 1.14
N ALA A 350 1.54 7.72 0.08
CA ALA A 350 0.75 7.07 -0.96
C ALA A 350 1.60 6.71 -2.20
N THR A 351 2.80 7.28 -2.32
CA THR A 351 3.66 7.09 -3.49
C THR A 351 4.32 5.72 -3.44
N PRO A 352 4.30 4.92 -4.52
CA PRO A 352 5.06 3.67 -4.57
C PRO A 352 6.56 3.92 -4.42
N TYR A 353 7.24 3.09 -3.60
CA TYR A 353 8.66 3.27 -3.29
C TYR A 353 9.40 1.92 -3.21
N PRO A 354 10.71 1.87 -3.52
CA PRO A 354 11.50 0.66 -3.35
C PRO A 354 11.61 0.28 -1.86
N PHE A 355 11.49 -1.00 -1.52
CA PHE A 355 11.70 -1.47 -0.16
C PHE A 355 13.18 -1.38 0.23
N TYR A 356 13.45 -0.82 1.41
CA TYR A 356 14.76 -0.84 2.05
C TYR A 356 14.80 -1.93 3.14
N ASP A 357 15.69 -2.90 2.98
CA ASP A 357 15.93 -3.91 4.00
C ASP A 357 16.85 -3.31 5.07
N LEU A 358 16.24 -2.75 6.11
CA LEU A 358 16.96 -2.05 7.18
C LEU A 358 18.01 -2.94 7.87
N SER A 359 17.73 -4.24 7.98
CA SER A 359 18.65 -5.18 8.63
C SER A 359 19.89 -5.51 7.78
N ARG A 360 19.82 -5.33 6.46
CA ARG A 360 20.96 -5.44 5.53
C ARG A 360 21.53 -4.10 5.11
N ASP A 361 20.90 -3.00 5.50
CA ASP A 361 21.22 -1.64 5.08
C ASP A 361 21.29 -1.51 3.54
N GLU A 362 20.31 -2.08 2.83
CA GLU A 362 20.27 -2.12 1.36
C GLU A 362 18.90 -1.75 0.77
N GLU A 363 18.91 -0.97 -0.32
CA GLU A 363 17.74 -0.79 -1.20
C GLU A 363 17.54 -2.07 -2.04
N THR A 364 16.29 -2.53 -2.14
CA THR A 364 15.93 -3.73 -2.91
C THR A 364 15.15 -3.38 -4.19
N GLN A 365 15.00 -4.35 -5.09
CA GLN A 365 14.19 -4.17 -6.31
C GLN A 365 12.68 -4.35 -6.09
N LEU A 366 12.21 -4.60 -4.87
CA LEU A 366 10.79 -4.76 -4.59
C LEU A 366 10.16 -3.38 -4.42
N THR A 367 9.22 -3.01 -5.29
CA THR A 367 8.42 -1.80 -5.09
C THR A 367 7.25 -2.09 -4.15
N VAL A 368 7.14 -1.32 -3.10
CA VAL A 368 5.99 -1.29 -2.19
C VAL A 368 4.96 -0.32 -2.73
N HIS A 369 3.71 -0.77 -2.84
CA HIS A 369 2.54 0.03 -3.19
C HIS A 369 1.62 0.11 -1.97
N PRO A 370 1.73 1.17 -1.15
CA PRO A 370 0.87 1.32 0.02
C PRO A 370 -0.60 1.39 -0.39
N PHE A 371 -1.49 0.82 0.43
CA PHE A 371 -2.93 1.01 0.30
C PHE A 371 -3.44 1.76 1.52
N ILE A 372 -4.52 2.53 1.35
CA ILE A 372 -4.99 3.48 2.35
C ILE A 372 -6.16 2.92 3.15
N LEU A 373 -7.05 2.18 2.49
CA LEU A 373 -8.24 1.62 3.10
C LEU A 373 -8.70 0.33 2.41
N MET A 374 -9.54 -0.42 3.12
CA MET A 374 -10.16 -1.65 2.66
C MET A 374 -11.64 -1.67 3.06
N ASP A 375 -12.49 -2.25 2.21
CA ASP A 375 -13.92 -2.41 2.46
C ASP A 375 -14.25 -3.04 3.83
N THR A 376 -13.58 -4.12 4.20
CA THR A 376 -13.75 -4.80 5.49
C THR A 376 -13.24 -3.96 6.66
N THR A 377 -12.25 -3.08 6.48
CA THR A 377 -11.86 -2.08 7.48
C THR A 377 -13.03 -1.19 7.83
N LEU A 378 -13.68 -0.63 6.82
CA LEU A 378 -14.79 0.32 7.00
C LEU A 378 -16.04 -0.38 7.57
N GLN A 379 -16.40 -1.56 7.05
CA GLN A 379 -17.63 -2.26 7.45
C GLN A 379 -17.48 -3.05 8.75
N LYS A 380 -16.43 -3.88 8.88
CA LYS A 380 -16.30 -4.85 9.98
C LYS A 380 -15.54 -4.29 11.16
N TYR A 381 -14.37 -3.69 10.91
CA TYR A 381 -13.51 -3.19 11.99
C TYR A 381 -14.04 -1.88 12.58
N MET A 382 -14.48 -0.96 11.72
CA MET A 382 -15.02 0.35 12.14
C MET A 382 -16.54 0.38 12.31
N ALA A 383 -17.27 -0.64 11.85
CA ALA A 383 -18.73 -0.71 11.91
C ALA A 383 -19.45 0.50 11.29
N LEU A 384 -18.88 1.10 10.24
CA LEU A 384 -19.46 2.29 9.61
C LEU A 384 -20.70 1.96 8.79
N LYS A 385 -21.65 2.90 8.77
CA LYS A 385 -22.75 2.87 7.80
C LYS A 385 -22.27 3.35 6.42
N PRO A 386 -22.94 2.95 5.31
CA PRO A 386 -22.57 3.37 3.96
C PRO A 386 -22.31 4.89 3.79
N ALA A 387 -23.16 5.75 4.35
CA ALA A 387 -22.99 7.20 4.27
C ALA A 387 -21.75 7.72 5.03
N GLU A 388 -21.34 7.07 6.12
CA GLU A 388 -20.15 7.42 6.89
C GLU A 388 -18.89 6.93 6.16
N ALA A 389 -18.94 5.73 5.60
CA ALA A 389 -17.86 5.16 4.78
C ALA A 389 -17.54 6.06 3.58
N LYS A 390 -18.55 6.56 2.85
CA LYS A 390 -18.36 7.51 1.73
C LYS A 390 -17.56 8.75 2.18
N LYS A 391 -17.89 9.34 3.34
CA LYS A 391 -17.16 10.51 3.87
C LYS A 391 -15.70 10.20 4.17
N VAL A 392 -15.42 9.04 4.78
CA VAL A 392 -14.05 8.61 5.09
C VAL A 392 -13.25 8.40 3.81
N ILE A 393 -13.83 7.70 2.83
CA ILE A 393 -13.20 7.42 1.54
C ILE A 393 -12.85 8.72 0.81
N ARG A 394 -13.82 9.64 0.66
CA ARG A 394 -13.61 10.91 -0.04
C ARG A 394 -12.49 11.74 0.59
N LYS A 395 -12.42 11.79 1.93
CA LYS A 395 -11.32 12.46 2.63
C LYS A 395 -9.94 11.86 2.30
N GLN A 396 -9.86 10.54 2.14
CA GLN A 396 -8.60 9.89 1.76
C GLN A 396 -8.25 10.13 0.28
N ILE A 397 -9.25 10.18 -0.60
CA ILE A 397 -9.08 10.58 -2.00
C ILE A 397 -8.56 12.02 -2.08
N ASP A 398 -9.16 12.95 -1.32
CA ASP A 398 -8.75 14.35 -1.29
C ASP A 398 -7.31 14.52 -0.81
N GLU A 399 -6.89 13.76 0.21
CA GLU A 399 -5.50 13.75 0.67
C GLU A 399 -4.54 13.30 -0.44
N ALA A 400 -4.85 12.19 -1.12
CA ALA A 400 -4.03 11.68 -2.22
C ALA A 400 -3.98 12.65 -3.41
N LYS A 401 -5.09 13.30 -3.74
CA LYS A 401 -5.15 14.37 -4.76
C LYS A 401 -4.31 15.59 -4.35
N ALA A 402 -4.42 16.03 -3.09
CA ALA A 402 -3.70 17.19 -2.57
C ALA A 402 -2.17 17.05 -2.64
N VAL A 403 -1.66 15.83 -2.55
CA VAL A 403 -0.21 15.56 -2.70
C VAL A 403 0.17 15.07 -4.09
N GLY A 404 -0.76 14.95 -5.03
CA GLY A 404 -0.53 14.43 -6.38
C GLY A 404 0.07 13.02 -6.36
N SER A 405 -0.55 12.10 -5.63
CA SER A 405 -0.08 10.71 -5.48
C SER A 405 -1.20 9.69 -5.70
N VAL A 406 -0.97 8.43 -5.33
CA VAL A 406 -1.84 7.30 -5.64
C VAL A 406 -2.91 7.11 -4.56
N PHE A 407 -4.18 7.07 -4.95
CA PHE A 407 -5.22 6.48 -4.10
C PHE A 407 -5.32 4.97 -4.41
N ASN A 408 -4.77 4.14 -3.53
CA ASN A 408 -4.80 2.68 -3.64
C ASN A 408 -5.70 2.09 -2.55
N CYS A 409 -6.70 1.30 -2.93
CA CYS A 409 -7.71 0.74 -2.04
C CYS A 409 -7.98 -0.73 -2.30
N ILE A 410 -8.49 -1.44 -1.29
CA ILE A 410 -8.80 -2.87 -1.35
C ILE A 410 -10.31 -3.09 -1.26
N TRP A 411 -10.83 -3.88 -2.19
CA TRP A 411 -12.18 -4.43 -2.14
C TRP A 411 -12.13 -5.94 -2.28
N HIS A 412 -13.20 -6.62 -1.89
CA HIS A 412 -13.35 -8.04 -2.18
C HIS A 412 -14.59 -8.25 -3.05
N ASN A 413 -14.46 -9.08 -4.09
CA ASN A 413 -15.57 -9.33 -5.03
C ASN A 413 -16.83 -9.80 -4.29
N GLN A 414 -16.66 -10.68 -3.28
CA GLN A 414 -17.79 -11.22 -2.52
C GLN A 414 -18.56 -10.16 -1.71
N ASN A 415 -17.93 -9.03 -1.38
CA ASN A 415 -18.55 -7.98 -0.57
C ASN A 415 -19.42 -7.04 -1.43
N LEU A 416 -19.31 -7.11 -2.76
CA LEU A 416 -20.11 -6.33 -3.71
C LEU A 416 -21.40 -7.06 -4.12
N CYS A 417 -21.98 -7.88 -3.25
CA CYS A 417 -23.19 -8.65 -3.52
C CYS A 417 -24.49 -8.06 -2.93
N ASP A 418 -24.40 -7.00 -2.11
CA ASP A 418 -25.49 -6.43 -1.29
C ASP A 418 -26.19 -7.42 -0.33
N LEU A 419 -25.66 -8.64 -0.19
CA LEU A 419 -26.15 -9.67 0.72
C LEU A 419 -25.19 -9.85 1.91
N TYR A 420 -25.56 -10.71 2.85
CA TYR A 420 -24.70 -11.14 3.97
C TYR A 420 -24.10 -9.98 4.79
N GLY A 421 -24.87 -8.91 5.00
CA GLY A 421 -24.46 -7.73 5.76
C GLY A 421 -23.81 -6.61 4.93
N TRP A 422 -23.77 -6.74 3.60
CA TRP A 422 -23.20 -5.75 2.68
C TRP A 422 -24.23 -4.90 1.94
N ALA A 423 -25.49 -4.92 2.35
CA ALA A 423 -26.53 -4.11 1.72
C ALA A 423 -26.16 -2.62 1.70
N GLY A 424 -26.19 -2.02 0.50
CA GLY A 424 -25.88 -0.60 0.27
C GLY A 424 -24.39 -0.31 0.09
N TRP A 425 -23.52 -1.32 0.15
CA TRP A 425 -22.08 -1.14 -0.07
C TRP A 425 -21.70 -1.03 -1.54
N ARG A 426 -22.54 -1.52 -2.47
CA ARG A 426 -22.37 -1.19 -3.90
C ARG A 426 -22.39 0.30 -4.16
N GLU A 427 -23.29 1.03 -3.51
CA GLU A 427 -23.33 2.49 -3.65
C GLU A 427 -22.10 3.18 -3.07
N VAL A 428 -21.45 2.60 -2.05
CA VAL A 428 -20.19 3.11 -1.50
C VAL A 428 -19.06 2.92 -2.50
N TYR A 429 -19.02 1.75 -3.13
CA TYR A 429 -18.05 1.41 -4.17
C TYR A 429 -18.20 2.29 -5.41
N GLU A 430 -19.43 2.47 -5.90
CA GLU A 430 -19.77 3.39 -6.99
C GLU A 430 -19.34 4.83 -6.67
N ASP A 431 -19.71 5.34 -5.49
CA ASP A 431 -19.35 6.69 -5.05
C ASP A 431 -17.84 6.90 -5.00
N MET A 432 -17.10 5.90 -4.49
CA MET A 432 -15.64 5.94 -4.43
C MET A 432 -15.03 6.08 -5.83
N ILE A 433 -15.46 5.25 -6.78
CA ILE A 433 -14.91 5.27 -8.15
C ILE A 433 -15.25 6.58 -8.83
N GLU A 434 -16.52 7.00 -8.82
CA GLU A 434 -16.94 8.23 -9.51
C GLU A 434 -16.27 9.47 -8.87
N TYR A 435 -16.11 9.51 -7.55
CA TYR A 435 -15.41 10.61 -6.87
C TYR A 435 -13.90 10.57 -7.13
N GLY A 436 -13.29 9.39 -7.08
CA GLY A 436 -11.86 9.18 -7.30
C GLY A 436 -11.43 9.53 -8.72
N MET A 437 -12.23 9.15 -9.72
CA MET A 437 -11.96 9.41 -11.13
C MET A 437 -12.33 10.83 -11.58
N SER A 438 -13.02 11.63 -10.75
CA SER A 438 -13.28 13.04 -11.06
C SER A 438 -12.03 13.89 -10.80
N PHE A 439 -11.76 14.87 -11.69
CA PHE A 439 -10.65 15.83 -11.54
C PHE A 439 -11.15 17.16 -11.00
#